data_AF-A0A7W1CQW3-F1
#
_entry.id   AF-A0A7W1CQW3-F1
#
_cell.length_a   1.000
_cell.length_b   1.000
_cell.length_c   1.000
_cell.angle_alpha   90.00
_cell.angle_beta   90.00
_cell.angle_gamma   90.00
#
_symmetry.space_group_name_H-M   'P 1'
#
loop_
_entity.id
_entity.type
_entity.pdbx_description
1 polymer ?
#
loop_
_entity_poly.entity_id
_entity_poly.type
_entity_poly.pdbx_seq_one_letter_code
_entity_poly.pdbx_strand_id
1 'polypeptide(L)'
;PRVGIVLSTREPAPLRDVLASLGVTMMSSGSHTEPGGYTGQGRGAVHQTVRGRILPPDENGDALATGQFEISDDRSPAEVAAVLRRGGFEPVWKDWDQALAGR
;
A
#
# COMPACT_ATOMS: atom_id res chain seq x y z
N PRO A 1 16.77 21.33 2.23
CA PRO A 1 17.29 19.94 2.20
C PRO A 1 16.92 19.25 0.87
N ARG A 2 17.76 18.31 0.39
CA ARG A 2 17.47 17.56 -0.87
C ARG A 2 16.97 16.12 -0.64
N VAL A 3 16.92 15.65 0.60
CA VAL A 3 16.46 14.30 0.90
C VAL A 3 14.93 14.25 0.89
N GLY A 4 14.36 13.30 0.16
CA GLY A 4 12.92 13.04 0.19
C GLY A 4 12.52 12.23 1.40
N ILE A 5 11.33 12.48 1.93
CA ILE A 5 10.70 11.71 3.01
C ILE A 5 9.50 10.98 2.42
N VAL A 6 9.45 9.66 2.66
CA VAL A 6 8.39 8.78 2.15
C VAL A 6 7.51 8.33 3.31
N LEU A 7 6.20 8.49 3.16
CA LEU A 7 5.20 8.04 4.14
C LEU A 7 4.39 6.87 3.59
N SER A 8 4.47 5.74 4.28
CA SER A 8 3.72 4.52 3.90
C SER A 8 2.25 4.60 4.32
N THR A 9 1.52 3.51 4.16
CA THR A 9 0.16 3.28 4.66
C THR A 9 0.13 2.54 6.02
N ARG A 10 1.29 2.39 6.68
CA ARG A 10 1.39 1.77 8.02
C ARG A 10 0.90 2.69 9.13
N GLU A 11 0.91 3.99 8.88
CA GLU A 11 0.45 5.02 9.79
C GLU A 11 -1.07 5.22 9.64
N PRO A 12 -1.83 5.48 10.71
CA PRO A 12 -3.27 5.71 10.61
C PRO A 12 -3.60 7.06 9.97
N ALA A 13 -4.77 7.16 9.32
CA ALA A 13 -5.21 8.35 8.59
C ALA A 13 -5.00 9.69 9.34
N PRO A 14 -5.40 9.85 10.63
CA PRO A 14 -5.21 11.12 11.34
C PRO A 14 -3.75 11.52 11.51
N LEU A 15 -2.86 10.54 11.69
CA LEU A 15 -1.42 10.80 11.80
C LEU A 15 -0.85 11.23 10.45
N ARG A 16 -1.27 10.56 9.37
CA ARG A 16 -0.79 10.87 8.01
C ARG A 16 -1.19 12.26 7.56
N ASP A 17 -2.41 12.69 7.90
CA ASP A 17 -2.93 14.02 7.54
C ASP A 17 -2.07 15.14 8.16
N VAL A 18 -1.59 14.94 9.40
CA VAL A 18 -0.67 15.88 10.06
C VAL A 18 0.73 15.80 9.46
N LEU A 19 1.27 14.58 9.29
CA LEU A 19 2.62 14.34 8.79
C LEU A 19 2.83 14.85 7.36
N ALA A 20 1.79 14.87 6.53
CA ALA A 20 1.83 15.45 5.19
C ALA A 20 2.35 16.90 5.19
N SER A 21 2.04 17.67 6.26
CA SER A 21 2.51 19.05 6.40
C SER A 21 3.93 19.19 6.94
N LEU A 22 4.53 18.12 7.47
CA LEU A 22 5.79 18.14 8.21
C LEU A 22 6.99 17.64 7.37
N GLY A 23 7.00 17.95 6.07
CA GLY A 23 8.13 17.68 5.18
C GLY A 23 8.10 16.33 4.47
N VAL A 24 6.99 15.58 4.55
CA VAL A 24 6.75 14.42 3.69
C VAL A 24 6.71 14.88 2.22
N THR A 25 7.49 14.23 1.37
CA THR A 25 7.60 14.58 -0.06
C THR A 25 6.92 13.57 -0.97
N MET A 26 6.70 12.34 -0.48
CA MET A 26 5.99 11.28 -1.18
C MET A 26 5.18 10.46 -0.17
N MET A 27 3.99 9.99 -0.58
CA MET A 27 3.21 9.08 0.24
C MET A 27 2.50 8.02 -0.60
N SER A 28 2.41 6.81 -0.07
CA SER A 28 1.64 5.72 -0.69
C SER A 28 0.13 5.91 -0.47
N SER A 29 -0.74 5.32 -1.29
CA SER A 29 -2.19 5.27 -1.02
C SER A 29 -2.79 4.06 -1.71
N GLY A 30 -3.92 3.55 -1.20
CA GLY A 30 -4.57 2.34 -1.74
C GLY A 30 -3.61 1.14 -1.87
N SER A 31 -2.82 0.88 -0.84
CA SER A 31 -1.75 -0.11 -0.92
C SER A 31 -2.25 -1.52 -0.63
N HIS A 32 -1.82 -2.47 -1.45
CA HIS A 32 -1.92 -3.91 -1.20
C HIS A 32 -0.53 -4.44 -0.83
N THR A 33 -0.44 -5.18 0.27
CA THR A 33 0.84 -5.67 0.83
C THR A 33 0.98 -7.19 0.71
N GLU A 34 -0.09 -7.86 0.31
CA GLU A 34 -0.14 -9.24 -0.10
C GLU A 34 0.45 -9.42 -1.51
N PRO A 35 1.23 -10.50 -1.73
CA PRO A 35 1.67 -10.87 -3.07
C PRO A 35 0.49 -10.97 -4.05
N GLY A 36 0.53 -10.16 -5.13
CA GLY A 36 -0.48 -10.15 -6.17
C GLY A 36 -1.78 -9.40 -5.84
N GLY A 37 -1.84 -8.65 -4.74
CA GLY A 37 -3.06 -7.93 -4.31
C GLY A 37 -3.65 -6.95 -5.33
N TYR A 38 -2.83 -6.34 -6.19
CA TYR A 38 -3.30 -5.44 -7.26
C TYR A 38 -3.83 -6.14 -8.52
N THR A 39 -3.46 -7.40 -8.75
CA THR A 39 -3.83 -8.16 -9.95
C THR A 39 -4.84 -9.27 -9.66
N GLY A 40 -5.13 -9.51 -8.37
CA GLY A 40 -5.89 -10.67 -7.91
C GLY A 40 -5.15 -12.01 -8.13
N GLN A 41 -3.90 -11.97 -8.60
CA GLN A 41 -3.07 -13.17 -8.70
C GLN A 41 -2.68 -13.62 -7.28
N GLY A 42 -2.64 -14.93 -7.04
CA GLY A 42 -2.41 -15.49 -5.71
C GLY A 42 -3.62 -16.18 -5.09
N ARG A 43 -4.83 -16.05 -5.67
CA ARG A 43 -6.04 -16.77 -5.24
C ARG A 43 -6.13 -18.23 -5.70
N GLY A 44 -5.39 -18.62 -6.75
CA GLY A 44 -5.56 -19.92 -7.42
C GLY A 44 -4.67 -21.07 -6.90
N ALA A 45 -3.62 -20.76 -6.13
CA ALA A 45 -2.67 -21.74 -5.62
C ALA A 45 -2.23 -21.38 -4.18
N VAL A 46 -3.22 -20.98 -3.35
CA VAL A 46 -2.99 -20.71 -1.93
C VAL A 46 -2.54 -22.02 -1.28
N HIS A 47 -1.35 -22.02 -0.70
CA HIS A 47 -0.80 -23.16 0.00
C HIS A 47 -0.03 -22.68 1.23
N GLN A 48 -0.14 -23.44 2.31
CA GLN A 48 0.60 -23.15 3.52
C GLN A 48 1.91 -23.94 3.49
N THR A 49 3.05 -23.25 3.42
CA THR A 49 4.35 -23.94 3.50
C THR A 49 4.77 -24.07 4.96
N VAL A 50 4.70 -25.27 5.52
CA VAL A 50 5.12 -25.57 6.89
C VAL A 50 6.31 -26.50 6.86
N ARG A 51 7.46 -26.05 7.37
CA ARG A 51 8.72 -26.84 7.40
C ARG A 51 9.12 -27.37 6.02
N GLY A 52 8.93 -26.57 4.96
CA GLY A 52 9.27 -26.93 3.59
C GLY A 52 8.29 -27.89 2.89
N ARG A 53 7.15 -28.22 3.51
CA ARG A 53 6.07 -29.00 2.88
C ARG A 53 4.91 -28.09 2.52
N ILE A 54 4.37 -28.29 1.32
CA ILE A 54 3.17 -27.61 0.82
C ILE A 54 1.96 -28.34 1.42
N LEU A 55 1.23 -27.67 2.30
CA LEU A 55 -0.03 -28.14 2.86
C LEU A 55 -1.19 -27.36 2.23
N PRO A 56 -2.36 -27.99 2.04
CA PRO A 56 -3.57 -27.26 1.73
C PRO A 56 -3.84 -26.23 2.84
N PRO A 57 -4.38 -25.05 2.51
CA PRO A 57 -4.73 -24.05 3.50
C PRO A 57 -5.71 -24.66 4.51
N ASP A 58 -5.56 -24.28 5.77
CA ASP A 58 -6.53 -24.63 6.81
C ASP A 58 -7.91 -24.07 6.46
N GLU A 59 -8.96 -24.77 6.87
CA GLU A 59 -10.36 -24.37 6.64
C GLU A 59 -10.74 -23.03 7.32
N ASN A 60 -9.88 -22.52 8.20
CA ASN A 60 -9.96 -21.19 8.82
C ASN A 60 -8.87 -20.22 8.33
N GLY A 61 -8.06 -20.62 7.35
CA GLY A 61 -6.94 -19.86 6.83
C GLY A 61 -7.36 -18.78 5.84
N ASP A 62 -6.67 -17.66 5.87
CA ASP A 62 -6.89 -16.58 4.91
C ASP A 62 -6.75 -17.11 3.48
N ALA A 63 -7.74 -16.82 2.64
CA ALA A 63 -7.79 -17.20 1.22
C ALA A 63 -6.75 -16.45 0.35
N LEU A 64 -5.80 -15.76 0.99
CA LEU A 64 -4.77 -14.91 0.38
C LEU A 64 -3.44 -15.11 1.10
N ALA A 65 -2.35 -14.88 0.36
CA ALA A 65 -1.03 -14.79 0.96
C ALA A 65 -1.00 -13.66 2.00
N THR A 66 -0.36 -13.89 3.14
CA THR A 66 -0.25 -12.88 4.20
C THR A 66 0.45 -11.62 3.68
N GLY A 67 -0.09 -10.45 4.03
CA GLY A 67 0.53 -9.17 3.70
C GLY A 67 1.91 -9.01 4.36
N GLN A 68 2.83 -8.32 3.69
CA GLN A 68 4.15 -8.02 4.27
C GLN A 68 4.06 -7.18 5.55
N PHE A 69 3.03 -6.35 5.66
CA PHE A 69 2.68 -5.55 6.83
C PHE A 69 1.20 -5.17 6.79
N GLU A 70 0.65 -4.80 7.95
CA GLU A 70 -0.72 -4.31 8.09
C GLU A 70 -0.88 -2.90 7.51
N ILE A 71 -2.01 -2.66 6.84
CA ILE A 71 -2.42 -1.35 6.35
C ILE A 71 -3.23 -0.67 7.45
N SER A 72 -2.84 0.55 7.83
CA SER A 72 -3.54 1.36 8.84
C SER A 72 -4.32 2.54 8.23
N ASP A 73 -4.18 2.76 6.92
CA ASP A 73 -4.94 3.76 6.16
C ASP A 73 -5.43 3.17 4.84
N ASP A 74 -6.69 2.72 4.87
CA ASP A 74 -7.40 2.09 3.75
C ASP A 74 -8.05 3.09 2.79
N ARG A 75 -7.84 4.40 2.99
CA ARG A 75 -8.39 5.41 2.08
C ARG A 75 -7.87 5.20 0.67
N SER A 76 -8.76 5.37 -0.29
CA SER A 76 -8.44 5.34 -1.71
C SER A 76 -7.47 6.48 -2.08
N PRO A 77 -6.71 6.34 -3.19
CA PRO A 77 -5.88 7.44 -3.69
C PRO A 77 -6.66 8.73 -3.92
N ALA A 78 -7.92 8.65 -4.37
CA ALA A 78 -8.78 9.80 -4.60
C ALA A 78 -9.14 10.53 -3.29
N GLU A 79 -9.43 9.80 -2.22
CA GLU A 79 -9.74 10.39 -0.91
C GLU A 79 -8.51 11.06 -0.29
N VAL A 80 -7.34 10.42 -0.35
CA VAL A 80 -6.08 11.02 0.11
C VAL A 80 -5.77 12.29 -0.68
N ALA A 81 -5.91 12.26 -2.01
CA ALA A 81 -5.72 13.43 -2.85
C ALA A 81 -6.69 14.57 -2.50
N ALA A 82 -7.95 14.26 -2.16
CA ALA A 82 -8.91 15.27 -1.72
C ALA A 82 -8.53 15.90 -0.38
N VAL A 83 -8.01 15.11 0.58
CA VAL A 83 -7.50 15.61 1.86
C VAL A 83 -6.32 16.54 1.64
N LEU A 84 -5.35 16.14 0.83
CA LEU A 84 -4.16 16.94 0.51
C LEU A 84 -4.54 18.29 -0.12
N ARG A 85 -5.47 18.27 -1.09
CA ARG A 85 -5.98 19.51 -1.71
C ARG A 85 -6.68 20.42 -0.70
N ARG A 86 -7.48 19.88 0.21
CA ARG A 86 -8.08 20.67 1.31
C ARG A 86 -7.01 21.27 2.23
N GLY A 87 -5.88 20.59 2.41
CA GLY A 87 -4.71 21.08 3.13
C GLY A 87 -3.83 22.08 2.35
N GLY A 88 -4.19 22.43 1.11
CA GLY A 88 -3.43 23.35 0.27
C GLY A 88 -2.26 22.71 -0.50
N PHE A 89 -2.17 21.38 -0.54
CA PHE A 89 -1.15 20.65 -1.30
C PHE A 89 -1.68 20.23 -2.68
N GLU A 90 -0.79 20.20 -3.67
CA GLU A 90 -1.09 19.61 -4.98
C GLU A 90 -0.54 18.18 -5.08
N PRO A 91 -1.39 17.15 -5.13
CA PRO A 91 -0.94 15.78 -5.30
C PRO A 91 -0.48 15.52 -6.74
N VAL A 92 0.75 15.05 -6.89
CA VAL A 92 1.33 14.66 -8.19
C VAL A 92 1.53 13.15 -8.21
N TRP A 93 1.00 12.51 -9.25
CA TRP A 93 1.18 11.08 -9.46
C TRP A 93 2.54 10.77 -10.09
N LYS A 94 3.04 9.55 -9.89
CA LYS A 94 4.27 9.06 -10.52
C LYS A 94 4.01 8.40 -11.87
N ASP A 95 3.04 8.91 -12.62
CA ASP A 95 2.66 8.42 -13.96
C ASP A 95 3.78 8.60 -15.01
N TRP A 96 4.67 9.56 -14.78
CA TRP A 96 5.87 9.79 -15.57
C TRP A 96 7.04 8.83 -15.27
N ASP A 97 6.99 8.08 -14.17
CA ASP A 97 8.07 7.17 -13.77
C ASP A 97 8.01 5.90 -14.65
N GLN A 98 8.98 5.76 -15.57
CA GLN A 98 9.01 4.64 -16.50
C GLN A 98 9.08 3.28 -15.82
N ALA A 99 9.65 3.21 -14.60
CA ALA A 99 9.68 1.98 -13.83
C ALA A 99 8.27 1.48 -13.45
N LEU A 100 7.27 2.36 -13.49
CA LEU A 100 5.86 2.08 -13.15
C LEU A 100 4.94 2.08 -14.38
N ALA A 101 5.41 2.58 -15.53
CA ALA A 101 4.60 2.75 -16.73
C ALA A 101 4.38 1.47 -17.57
N GLY A 102 4.88 0.31 -17.11
CA GLY A 102 4.54 -1.01 -17.67
C GLY A 102 4.92 -1.24 -19.14
N ARG A 103 5.92 -0.52 -19.66
CA ARG A 103 6.50 -0.75 -21.00
C ARG A 103 7.78 -1.54 -20.95
#